data_AF-G8D9Z6-F1
#
_entry.id   AF-G8D9Z6-F1
#
_cell.length_a   1.000
_cell.length_b   1.000
_cell.length_c   1.000
_cell.angle_alpha   90.00
_cell.angle_beta   90.00
_cell.angle_gamma   90.00
#
_symmetry.space_group_name_H-M   'P 1'
#
loop_
_entity.id
_entity.type
_entity.pdbx_description
1 polymer ?
#
loop_
_entity_poly.entity_id
_entity_poly.type
_entity_poly.pdbx_seq_one_letter_code
_entity_poly.pdbx_strand_id
1 'polypeptide(L)'
;EMGHAMHSMIGRTEYQNVSGTRCATDFVELPSILMEHVLNSPTVLSLFDMSPSTSPSSSLQQAGNHHQDPCHAIDTYSQILLASLDQIYHSPSVLSPSFQSTSALASLHNTQGLIPYVPGTSFQTQFGHLFGYGATYYSYLFDRAIASRVWRNVFERDPLNRELGEKYKNEVLKFGGGKDPWKMVSVLLDSPQLETGDADAMKEVGQWRIEDEVGLPGRH
;
A
#
# COMPACT_ATOMS: atom_id res chain seq x y z
N GLU A 1 -7.83 4.93 4.76
CA GLU A 1 -9.08 4.68 5.53
C GLU A 1 -10.35 4.44 4.73
N MET A 2 -10.79 5.32 3.82
CA MET A 2 -12.08 5.09 3.12
C MET A 2 -12.11 3.77 2.33
N GLY A 3 -10.97 3.31 1.80
CA GLY A 3 -10.85 1.99 1.18
C GLY A 3 -11.18 0.84 2.13
N HIS A 4 -10.61 0.82 3.34
CA HIS A 4 -10.95 -0.13 4.40
C HIS A 4 -12.44 -0.09 4.78
N ALA A 5 -13.02 1.10 4.87
CA ALA A 5 -14.44 1.26 5.16
C ALA A 5 -15.31 0.64 4.05
N MET A 6 -15.00 0.90 2.78
CA MET A 6 -15.70 0.28 1.65
C MET A 6 -15.53 -1.23 1.62
N HIS A 7 -14.31 -1.73 1.84
CA HIS A 7 -14.05 -3.17 1.90
C HIS A 7 -14.86 -3.83 3.03
N SER A 8 -14.98 -3.17 4.18
CA SER A 8 -15.81 -3.62 5.30
C SER A 8 -17.30 -3.64 4.97
N MET A 9 -17.82 -2.65 4.25
CA MET A 9 -19.24 -2.57 3.89
C MET A 9 -19.65 -3.54 2.77
N ILE A 10 -18.75 -3.76 1.80
CA ILE A 10 -18.98 -4.56 0.58
C ILE A 10 -18.62 -6.03 0.79
N GLY A 11 -17.56 -6.32 1.55
CA GLY A 11 -17.04 -7.67 1.85
C GLY A 11 -17.94 -8.47 2.79
N ARG A 12 -19.16 -8.73 2.34
CA ARG A 12 -20.19 -9.46 3.08
C ARG A 12 -20.08 -10.95 2.78
N THR A 13 -19.55 -11.68 3.74
CA THR A 13 -19.37 -13.13 3.67
C THR A 13 -20.38 -13.84 4.59
N GLU A 14 -20.62 -15.12 4.34
CA GLU A 14 -21.42 -15.97 5.22
C GLU A 14 -20.75 -16.15 6.60
N TYR A 15 -19.41 -16.19 6.62
CA TYR A 15 -18.63 -16.40 7.83
C TYR A 15 -17.96 -15.11 8.31
N GLN A 16 -18.14 -14.79 9.60
CA GLN A 16 -17.67 -13.54 10.20
C GLN A 16 -16.14 -13.41 10.22
N ASN A 17 -15.41 -14.52 10.32
CA ASN A 17 -13.95 -14.54 10.38
C ASN A 17 -13.27 -14.15 9.06
N VAL A 18 -14.01 -14.07 7.96
CA VAL A 18 -13.52 -13.61 6.65
C VAL A 18 -14.31 -12.42 6.11
N SER A 19 -15.12 -11.77 6.94
CA SER A 19 -15.91 -10.60 6.52
C SER A 19 -15.09 -9.32 6.59
N GLY A 20 -15.30 -8.44 5.60
CA GLY A 20 -14.65 -7.15 5.48
C GLY A 20 -13.15 -7.29 5.27
N THR A 21 -12.37 -6.56 6.05
CA THR A 21 -10.90 -6.52 5.98
C THR A 21 -10.20 -7.72 6.63
N ARG A 22 -10.93 -8.78 7.01
CA ARG A 22 -10.34 -10.01 7.58
C ARG A 22 -9.82 -10.93 6.47
N CYS A 23 -8.83 -10.45 5.73
CA CYS A 23 -8.17 -11.13 4.62
C CYS A 23 -6.67 -11.36 4.92
N ALA A 24 -5.91 -11.84 3.95
CA ALA A 24 -4.45 -11.93 4.07
C ALA A 24 -3.84 -10.55 4.33
N THR A 25 -2.84 -10.48 5.20
CA THR A 25 -2.23 -9.22 5.64
C THR A 25 -1.47 -8.51 4.52
N ASP A 26 -0.95 -9.25 3.55
CA ASP A 26 -0.30 -8.76 2.32
C ASP A 26 -1.28 -8.52 1.17
N PHE A 27 -2.50 -8.13 1.54
CA PHE A 27 -3.56 -7.70 0.64
C PHE A 27 -4.48 -6.67 1.29
N VAL A 28 -4.58 -6.67 2.63
CA VAL A 28 -5.55 -5.86 3.35
C VAL A 28 -5.42 -4.37 3.06
N GLU A 29 -4.21 -3.86 2.80
CA GLU A 29 -3.98 -2.43 2.57
C GLU A 29 -4.28 -2.00 1.14
N LEU A 30 -4.31 -2.95 0.17
CA LEU A 30 -4.56 -2.67 -1.24
C LEU A 30 -5.79 -1.75 -1.47
N PRO A 31 -6.99 -2.01 -0.89
CA PRO A 31 -8.14 -1.13 -1.08
C PRO A 31 -7.94 0.29 -0.55
N SER A 32 -7.24 0.46 0.57
CA SER A 32 -6.96 1.78 1.13
C SER A 32 -5.97 2.56 0.29
N ILE A 33 -4.86 1.93 -0.11
CA ILE A 33 -3.82 2.57 -0.92
C ILE A 33 -4.36 2.90 -2.32
N LEU A 34 -5.19 2.03 -2.92
CA LEU A 34 -5.84 2.34 -4.19
C LEU A 34 -6.71 3.60 -4.12
N MET A 35 -7.39 3.83 -2.99
CA MET A 35 -8.19 5.05 -2.80
C MET A 35 -7.34 6.31 -2.63
N GLU A 36 -6.09 6.19 -2.20
CA GLU A 36 -5.15 7.33 -2.20
C GLU A 36 -4.88 7.79 -3.64
N HIS A 37 -4.69 6.85 -4.59
CA HIS A 37 -4.57 7.19 -6.00
C HIS A 37 -5.83 7.84 -6.57
N VAL A 38 -7.02 7.33 -6.22
CA VAL A 38 -8.30 7.92 -6.63
C VAL A 38 -8.39 9.37 -6.15
N LEU A 39 -8.05 9.65 -4.89
CA LEU A 39 -8.09 10.99 -4.33
C LEU A 39 -7.04 11.94 -4.93
N ASN A 40 -5.93 11.40 -5.46
CA ASN A 40 -4.91 12.19 -6.16
C ASN A 40 -5.23 12.43 -7.64
N SER A 41 -6.32 11.87 -8.17
CA SER A 41 -6.71 12.10 -9.56
C SER A 41 -7.28 13.50 -9.78
N PRO A 42 -6.80 14.27 -10.78
CA PRO A 42 -7.36 15.59 -11.11
C PRO A 42 -8.87 15.53 -11.40
N THR A 43 -9.31 14.49 -12.11
CA THR A 43 -10.73 14.25 -12.44
C THR A 43 -11.57 14.09 -11.18
N VAL A 44 -11.09 13.31 -10.21
CA VAL A 44 -11.79 13.09 -8.93
C VAL A 44 -11.77 14.34 -8.07
N LEU A 45 -10.62 15.01 -7.95
CA LEU A 45 -10.47 16.25 -7.20
C LEU A 45 -11.41 17.34 -7.72
N SER A 46 -11.65 17.39 -9.03
CA SER A 46 -12.58 18.35 -9.64
C SER A 46 -14.02 18.23 -9.13
N LEU A 47 -14.43 17.07 -8.61
CA LEU A 47 -15.76 16.86 -8.03
C LEU A 47 -15.98 17.63 -6.72
N PHE A 48 -14.89 18.03 -6.05
CA PHE A 48 -14.90 18.77 -4.79
C PHE A 48 -14.60 20.26 -4.99
N ASP A 49 -14.37 20.71 -6.23
CA ASP A 49 -14.12 22.11 -6.51
C ASP A 49 -15.42 22.91 -6.40
N MET A 50 -15.52 23.68 -5.31
CA MET A 50 -16.67 24.56 -5.02
C MET A 50 -16.47 25.97 -5.60
N SER A 51 -15.41 26.21 -6.39
CA SER A 51 -15.15 27.52 -6.96
C SER A 51 -16.25 27.96 -7.95
N PRO A 52 -16.61 29.25 -7.99
CA PRO A 52 -17.58 29.73 -8.97
C PRO A 52 -17.06 29.48 -10.39
N SER A 53 -17.95 29.07 -11.29
CA SER A 53 -17.68 28.74 -12.70
C SER A 53 -17.00 29.84 -13.54
N THR A 54 -16.87 31.05 -12.97
CA THR A 54 -16.22 32.22 -13.57
C THR A 54 -14.77 32.42 -13.11
N SER A 55 -14.26 31.61 -12.17
CA SER A 55 -12.85 31.61 -11.83
C SER A 55 -12.07 30.73 -12.83
N PRO A 56 -10.93 31.20 -13.37
CA PRO A 56 -10.10 30.36 -14.24
C PRO A 56 -9.70 29.13 -13.44
N SER A 57 -10.02 27.93 -13.97
CA SER A 57 -9.71 26.58 -13.48
C SER A 57 -8.86 26.59 -12.21
N SER A 58 -9.55 26.43 -11.09
CA SER A 58 -9.13 26.85 -9.76
C SER A 58 -7.79 26.26 -9.30
N SER A 59 -7.14 27.01 -8.43
CA SER A 59 -5.92 26.67 -7.69
C SER A 59 -5.91 25.28 -7.03
N LEU A 60 -7.05 24.61 -6.84
CA LEU A 60 -7.12 23.24 -6.30
C LEU A 60 -6.54 22.20 -7.27
N GLN A 61 -6.78 22.35 -8.57
CA GLN A 61 -6.21 21.45 -9.59
C GLN A 61 -4.68 21.57 -9.69
N GLN A 62 -4.14 22.75 -9.40
CA GLN A 62 -2.69 23.00 -9.38
C GLN A 62 -2.05 22.65 -8.03
N ALA A 63 -2.69 22.94 -6.90
CA ALA A 63 -2.13 22.69 -5.57
C ALA A 63 -2.07 21.21 -5.21
N GLY A 64 -3.07 20.41 -5.62
CA GLY A 64 -3.08 18.96 -5.37
C GLY A 64 -2.09 18.17 -6.23
N ASN A 65 -1.76 18.65 -7.44
CA ASN A 65 -0.93 17.92 -8.40
C ASN A 65 0.54 18.35 -8.47
N HIS A 66 0.91 19.48 -7.86
CA HIS A 66 2.28 20.03 -7.98
C HIS A 66 3.17 19.86 -6.74
N HIS A 67 2.63 19.36 -5.63
CA HIS A 67 3.45 19.07 -4.45
C HIS A 67 3.86 17.60 -4.45
N GLN A 68 4.84 17.23 -5.27
CA GLN A 68 5.58 16.00 -5.01
C GLN A 68 6.34 16.21 -3.71
N ASP A 69 6.09 15.34 -2.73
CA ASP A 69 6.81 15.37 -1.47
C ASP A 69 8.31 15.18 -1.75
N PRO A 70 9.17 16.18 -1.46
CA PRO A 70 10.60 16.07 -1.70
C PRO A 70 11.25 14.95 -0.86
N CYS A 71 10.55 14.45 0.16
CA CYS A 71 11.03 13.42 1.08
C CYS A 71 10.42 12.03 0.83
N HIS A 72 9.58 11.82 -0.19
CA HIS A 72 8.91 10.52 -0.43
C HIS A 72 9.88 9.32 -0.50
N ALA A 73 11.09 9.53 -1.05
CA ALA A 73 12.11 8.50 -1.12
C ALA A 73 12.67 8.15 0.28
N ILE A 74 12.80 9.14 1.17
CA ILE A 74 13.22 8.94 2.56
C ILE A 74 12.12 8.19 3.33
N ASP A 75 10.86 8.51 3.08
CA ASP A 75 9.72 7.83 3.70
C ASP A 75 9.63 6.37 3.24
N THR A 76 9.74 6.12 1.93
CA THR A 76 9.76 4.77 1.36
C THR A 76 10.94 3.97 1.92
N TYR A 77 12.12 4.59 2.02
CA TYR A 77 13.28 3.95 2.63
C TYR A 77 13.06 3.62 4.11
N SER A 78 12.40 4.52 4.84
CA SER A 78 12.03 4.29 6.25
C SER A 78 11.07 3.10 6.37
N GLN A 79 10.09 2.96 5.47
CA GLN A 79 9.20 1.79 5.42
C GLN A 79 9.99 0.48 5.14
N ILE A 80 10.99 0.51 4.27
CA ILE A 80 11.88 -0.64 4.02
C ILE A 80 12.65 -1.04 5.28
N LEU A 81 13.16 -0.07 6.04
CA LEU A 81 13.84 -0.35 7.31
C LEU A 81 12.89 -0.93 8.36
N LEU A 82 11.67 -0.42 8.46
CA LEU A 82 10.65 -0.95 9.38
C LEU A 82 10.26 -2.38 9.01
N ALA A 83 10.09 -2.68 7.72
CA ALA A 83 9.84 -4.04 7.24
C ALA A 83 11.03 -4.97 7.54
N SER A 84 12.26 -4.49 7.33
CA SER A 84 13.48 -5.25 7.65
C SER A 84 13.60 -5.53 9.15
N LEU A 85 13.31 -4.54 9.99
CA LEU A 85 13.31 -4.70 11.45
C LEU A 85 12.28 -5.73 11.90
N ASP A 86 11.07 -5.66 11.36
CA ASP A 86 10.00 -6.62 11.61
C ASP A 86 10.44 -8.05 11.25
N GLN A 87 11.07 -8.26 10.09
CA GLN A 87 11.62 -9.56 9.72
C GLN A 87 12.71 -10.04 10.69
N ILE A 88 13.61 -9.17 11.14
CA ILE A 88 14.64 -9.53 12.12
C ILE A 88 13.99 -9.99 13.43
N TYR A 89 12.97 -9.27 13.90
CA TYR A 89 12.30 -9.57 15.18
C TYR A 89 11.39 -10.79 15.14
N HIS A 90 11.01 -11.25 13.95
CA HIS A 90 10.23 -12.46 13.74
C HIS A 90 11.05 -13.59 13.11
N SER A 91 12.38 -13.45 13.10
CA SER A 91 13.31 -14.50 12.65
C SER A 91 13.78 -15.39 13.81
N PRO A 92 14.35 -16.57 13.53
CA PRO A 92 14.97 -17.41 14.56
C PRO A 92 16.07 -16.73 15.38
N SER A 93 16.61 -15.59 14.94
CA SER A 93 17.63 -14.83 15.68
C SER A 93 17.16 -14.44 17.09
N VAL A 94 15.86 -14.24 17.30
CA VAL A 94 15.30 -13.87 18.61
C VAL A 94 15.33 -15.01 19.63
N LEU A 95 15.54 -16.25 19.19
CA LEU A 95 15.68 -17.40 20.08
C LEU A 95 17.04 -17.45 20.78
N SER A 96 18.01 -16.64 20.34
CA SER A 96 19.30 -16.55 21.01
C SER A 96 19.15 -15.91 22.40
N PRO A 97 19.72 -16.51 23.48
CA PRO A 97 19.73 -15.89 24.81
C PRO A 97 20.45 -14.53 24.86
N SER A 98 21.32 -14.26 23.89
CA SER A 98 22.05 -13.00 23.77
C SER A 98 21.32 -11.96 22.90
N PHE A 99 20.14 -12.27 22.36
CA PHE A 99 19.40 -11.34 21.53
C PHE A 99 18.96 -10.12 22.34
N GLN A 100 19.15 -8.93 21.76
CA GLN A 100 18.75 -7.65 22.34
C GLN A 100 18.09 -6.82 21.25
N SER A 101 16.79 -6.53 21.40
CA SER A 101 16.01 -5.82 20.39
C SER A 101 16.62 -4.44 20.07
N THR A 102 16.96 -3.66 21.10
CA THR A 102 17.62 -2.35 20.91
C THR A 102 18.93 -2.45 20.12
N SER A 103 19.73 -3.48 20.36
CA SER A 103 20.98 -3.69 19.61
C SER A 103 20.73 -4.07 18.15
N ALA A 104 19.71 -4.87 17.88
CA ALA A 104 19.31 -5.21 16.52
C ALA A 104 18.79 -3.99 15.75
N LEU A 105 17.94 -3.16 16.37
CA LEU A 105 17.51 -1.86 15.82
C LEU A 105 18.72 -0.96 15.53
N ALA A 106 19.62 -0.81 16.50
CA ALA A 106 20.80 0.04 16.35
C ALA A 106 21.71 -0.44 15.22
N SER A 107 21.92 -1.76 15.11
CA SER A 107 22.71 -2.36 14.05
C SER A 107 22.10 -2.09 12.68
N LEU A 108 20.79 -2.28 12.52
CA LEU A 108 20.09 -2.02 11.26
C LEU A 108 20.22 -0.55 10.84
N HIS A 109 19.93 0.40 11.74
CA HIS A 109 20.06 1.83 11.44
C HIS A 109 21.49 2.27 11.15
N ASN A 110 22.49 1.71 11.84
CA ASN A 110 23.88 2.12 11.60
C ASN A 110 24.49 1.51 10.33
N THR A 111 23.97 0.38 9.86
CA THR A 111 24.50 -0.33 8.68
C THR A 111 23.69 -0.07 7.41
N GLN A 112 22.39 0.18 7.56
CA GLN A 112 21.44 0.34 6.45
C GLN A 112 20.58 1.60 6.62
N GLY A 113 20.73 2.41 7.68
CA GLY A 113 19.92 3.62 7.85
C GLY A 113 20.51 4.83 7.13
N LEU A 114 19.64 5.72 6.63
CA LEU A 114 20.05 7.07 6.20
C LEU A 114 20.46 7.95 7.38
N ILE A 115 19.83 7.71 8.54
CA ILE A 115 20.10 8.40 9.80
C ILE A 115 20.57 7.35 10.80
N PRO A 116 21.75 7.54 11.42
CA PRO A 116 22.30 6.59 12.38
C PRO A 116 21.42 6.49 13.62
N TYR A 117 21.55 5.37 14.32
CA TYR A 117 20.83 5.14 15.56
C TYR A 117 21.20 6.17 16.63
N VAL A 118 20.21 6.66 17.36
CA VAL A 118 20.41 7.59 18.49
C VAL A 118 20.52 6.79 19.80
N PRO A 119 21.69 6.80 20.48
CA PRO A 119 21.87 6.08 21.73
C PRO A 119 20.88 6.50 22.83
N GLY A 120 20.50 5.56 23.68
CA GLY A 120 19.54 5.80 24.77
C GLY A 120 18.06 5.82 24.34
N THR A 121 17.77 5.58 23.07
CA THR A 121 16.38 5.45 22.58
C THR A 121 15.92 3.99 22.57
N SER A 122 14.62 3.76 22.36
CA SER A 122 14.03 2.41 22.20
C SER A 122 12.78 2.50 21.34
N PHE A 123 12.93 3.03 20.12
CA PHE A 123 11.83 3.26 19.19
C PHE A 123 10.96 2.02 18.95
N GLN A 124 11.58 0.83 18.95
CA GLN A 124 10.87 -0.42 18.74
C GLN A 124 9.75 -0.69 19.75
N THR A 125 9.80 -0.06 20.94
CA THR A 125 8.72 -0.15 21.94
C THR A 125 7.47 0.62 21.57
N GLN A 126 7.58 1.56 20.62
CA GLN A 126 6.48 2.35 20.07
C GLN A 126 5.96 1.79 18.74
N PHE A 127 6.66 0.80 18.18
CA PHE A 127 6.30 0.20 16.90
C PHE A 127 5.24 -0.89 17.09
N GLY A 128 4.00 -0.48 17.32
CA GLY A 128 2.88 -1.38 17.65
C GLY A 128 2.57 -2.44 16.57
N HIS A 129 2.94 -2.19 15.32
CA HIS A 129 2.76 -3.14 14.22
C HIS A 129 3.53 -4.45 14.42
N LEU A 130 4.58 -4.47 15.24
CA LEU A 130 5.30 -5.71 15.59
C LEU A 130 4.40 -6.79 16.20
N PHE A 131 3.23 -6.43 16.76
CA PHE A 131 2.32 -7.39 17.39
C PHE A 131 1.09 -7.71 16.52
N GLY A 132 0.47 -6.69 15.94
CA GLY A 132 -0.72 -6.88 15.09
C GLY A 132 -0.41 -7.34 13.67
N TYR A 133 0.78 -6.98 13.17
CA TYR A 133 1.27 -7.23 11.82
C TYR A 133 2.63 -7.95 11.85
N GLY A 134 2.95 -8.64 12.94
CA GLY A 134 4.27 -9.26 13.12
C GLY A 134 4.65 -10.17 11.96
N ALA A 135 5.88 -10.01 11.46
CA ALA A 135 6.43 -10.67 10.28
C ALA A 135 5.80 -10.29 8.93
N THR A 136 4.88 -9.33 8.91
CA THR A 136 4.12 -8.96 7.71
C THR A 136 4.16 -7.47 7.39
N TYR A 137 4.98 -6.66 8.07
CA TYR A 137 5.03 -5.22 7.80
C TYR A 137 5.50 -4.87 6.37
N TYR A 138 6.16 -5.81 5.67
CA TYR A 138 6.47 -5.68 4.25
C TYR A 138 5.21 -5.48 3.38
N SER A 139 4.04 -5.89 3.87
CA SER A 139 2.76 -5.79 3.17
C SER A 139 2.45 -4.37 2.72
N TYR A 140 2.81 -3.35 3.50
CA TYR A 140 2.57 -1.96 3.10
C TYR A 140 3.26 -1.60 1.78
N LEU A 141 4.51 -2.00 1.59
CA LEU A 141 5.25 -1.76 0.34
C LEU A 141 4.74 -2.63 -0.79
N PHE A 142 4.41 -3.88 -0.47
CA PHE A 142 3.89 -4.85 -1.42
C PHE A 142 2.52 -4.44 -1.97
N ASP A 143 1.56 -4.12 -1.09
CA ASP A 143 0.23 -3.62 -1.45
C ASP A 143 0.31 -2.29 -2.17
N ARG A 144 1.28 -1.43 -1.88
CA ARG A 144 1.49 -0.19 -2.64
C ARG A 144 1.94 -0.46 -4.09
N ALA A 145 2.81 -1.44 -4.31
CA ALA A 145 3.19 -1.86 -5.66
C ALA A 145 1.98 -2.41 -6.45
N ILE A 146 1.17 -3.26 -5.80
CA ILE A 146 -0.06 -3.80 -6.41
C ILE A 146 -1.08 -2.67 -6.67
N ALA A 147 -1.31 -1.78 -5.71
CA ALA A 147 -2.25 -0.66 -5.83
C ALA A 147 -1.88 0.26 -6.99
N SER A 148 -0.59 0.62 -7.10
CA SER A 148 -0.05 1.44 -8.18
C SER A 148 -0.27 0.78 -9.55
N ARG A 149 -0.02 -0.53 -9.65
CA ARG A 149 -0.25 -1.32 -10.87
C ARG A 149 -1.75 -1.37 -11.23
N VAL A 150 -2.62 -1.60 -10.25
CA VAL A 150 -4.08 -1.60 -10.43
C VAL A 150 -4.58 -0.24 -10.86
N TRP A 151 -4.13 0.83 -10.22
CA TRP A 151 -4.50 2.20 -10.59
C TRP A 151 -4.19 2.46 -12.07
N ARG A 152 -2.94 2.25 -12.48
CA ARG A 152 -2.47 2.53 -13.84
C ARG A 152 -3.17 1.73 -14.91
N ASN A 153 -3.30 0.43 -14.68
CA ASN A 153 -3.81 -0.47 -15.70
C ASN A 153 -5.34 -0.50 -15.76
N VAL A 154 -6.02 -0.11 -14.68
CA VAL A 154 -7.48 -0.23 -14.57
C VAL A 154 -8.18 1.13 -14.50
N PHE A 155 -7.71 2.08 -13.68
CA PHE A 155 -8.51 3.26 -13.32
C PHE A 155 -7.97 4.60 -13.84
N GLU A 156 -6.66 4.74 -14.05
CA GLU A 156 -6.01 6.03 -14.34
C GLU A 156 -6.63 6.76 -15.54
N ARG A 157 -6.98 6.01 -16.60
CA ARG A 157 -7.57 6.56 -17.81
C ARG A 157 -8.98 7.14 -17.60
N ASP A 158 -9.78 6.49 -16.76
CA ASP A 158 -11.17 6.88 -16.49
C ASP A 158 -11.57 6.49 -15.06
N PRO A 159 -11.15 7.29 -14.05
CA PRO A 159 -11.26 6.91 -12.64
C PRO A 159 -12.69 6.94 -12.11
N LEU A 160 -13.64 7.52 -12.86
CA LEU A 160 -15.06 7.58 -12.52
C LEU A 160 -15.89 6.55 -13.30
N ASN A 161 -15.24 5.64 -14.04
CA ASN A 161 -15.92 4.63 -14.84
C ASN A 161 -16.74 3.67 -13.96
N ARG A 162 -18.06 3.61 -14.21
CA ARG A 162 -18.98 2.80 -13.40
C ARG A 162 -18.71 1.30 -13.56
N GLU A 163 -18.45 0.86 -14.78
CA GLU A 163 -18.23 -0.55 -15.12
C GLU A 163 -16.96 -1.08 -14.46
N LEU A 164 -15.88 -0.29 -14.44
CA LEU A 164 -14.63 -0.65 -13.74
C LEU A 164 -14.81 -0.68 -12.23
N GLY A 165 -15.58 0.26 -11.66
CA GLY A 165 -15.95 0.23 -10.25
C GLY A 165 -16.75 -1.02 -9.87
N GLU A 166 -17.71 -1.43 -10.70
CA GLU A 166 -18.44 -2.69 -10.50
C GLU A 166 -17.54 -3.92 -10.70
N LYS A 167 -16.57 -3.89 -11.64
CA LYS A 167 -15.57 -4.97 -11.77
C LYS A 167 -14.78 -5.10 -10.47
N TYR A 168 -14.22 -4.02 -9.94
CA TYR A 168 -13.46 -4.05 -8.69
C TYR A 168 -14.30 -4.51 -7.49
N LYS A 169 -15.52 -4.02 -7.36
CA LYS A 169 -16.47 -4.50 -6.36
C LYS A 169 -16.72 -6.00 -6.48
N ASN A 170 -16.97 -6.50 -7.68
CA ASN A 170 -17.39 -7.88 -7.90
C ASN A 170 -16.25 -8.89 -7.96
N GLU A 171 -15.04 -8.47 -8.32
CA GLU A 171 -13.87 -9.35 -8.43
C GLU A 171 -12.94 -9.28 -7.21
N VAL A 172 -13.02 -8.19 -6.42
CA VAL A 172 -12.18 -7.97 -5.24
C VAL A 172 -13.03 -7.79 -3.98
N LEU A 173 -13.69 -6.65 -3.82
CA LEU A 173 -14.21 -6.23 -2.50
C LEU A 173 -15.29 -7.15 -1.94
N LYS A 174 -16.17 -7.73 -2.78
CA LYS A 174 -17.32 -8.52 -2.31
C LYS A 174 -16.93 -9.76 -1.51
N PHE A 175 -15.70 -10.25 -1.69
CA PHE A 175 -15.27 -11.50 -1.09
C PHE A 175 -14.77 -11.34 0.35
N GLY A 176 -14.47 -10.12 0.82
CA GLY A 176 -13.74 -9.94 2.06
C GLY A 176 -12.43 -10.73 2.04
N GLY A 177 -12.19 -11.55 3.06
CA GLY A 177 -11.12 -12.55 3.08
C GLY A 177 -11.51 -13.95 2.62
N GLY A 178 -12.70 -14.14 2.05
CA GLY A 178 -13.21 -15.45 1.65
C GLY A 178 -12.67 -15.98 0.33
N LYS A 179 -11.88 -15.19 -0.40
CA LYS A 179 -11.25 -15.58 -1.67
C LYS A 179 -9.76 -15.23 -1.63
N ASP A 180 -8.98 -16.06 -2.29
CA ASP A 180 -7.53 -15.89 -2.44
C ASP A 180 -7.20 -14.54 -3.13
N PRO A 181 -6.46 -13.64 -2.46
CA PRO A 181 -5.98 -12.38 -3.02
C PRO A 181 -5.31 -12.50 -4.39
N TRP A 182 -4.46 -13.50 -4.59
CA TRP A 182 -3.71 -13.65 -5.83
C TRP A 182 -4.61 -13.91 -7.02
N LYS A 183 -5.66 -14.71 -6.83
CA LYS A 183 -6.69 -14.94 -7.85
C LYS A 183 -7.48 -13.67 -8.14
N MET A 184 -7.80 -12.89 -7.11
CA MET A 184 -8.52 -11.62 -7.28
C MET A 184 -7.69 -10.59 -8.04
N VAL A 185 -6.42 -10.43 -7.67
CA VAL A 185 -5.48 -9.50 -8.33
C VAL A 185 -5.20 -9.94 -9.77
N SER A 186 -4.96 -11.23 -10.01
CA SER A 186 -4.78 -11.81 -11.35
C SER A 186 -5.94 -11.48 -12.28
N VAL A 187 -7.20 -11.67 -11.84
CA VAL A 187 -8.40 -11.36 -12.63
C VAL A 187 -8.58 -9.85 -12.84
N LEU A 188 -8.28 -9.04 -11.83
CA LEU A 188 -8.43 -7.59 -11.93
C LEU A 188 -7.45 -7.00 -12.96
N LEU A 189 -6.18 -7.44 -12.91
CA LEU A 189 -5.07 -7.00 -13.76
C LEU A 189 -4.94 -7.75 -15.09
N ASP A 190 -5.76 -8.78 -15.34
CA ASP A 190 -5.63 -9.68 -16.49
C ASP A 190 -4.21 -10.28 -16.59
N SER A 191 -3.71 -10.80 -15.47
CA SER A 191 -2.32 -11.24 -15.30
C SER A 191 -2.26 -12.67 -14.72
N PRO A 192 -2.48 -13.71 -15.55
CA PRO A 192 -2.61 -15.10 -15.09
C PRO A 192 -1.36 -15.63 -14.38
N GLN A 193 -0.19 -15.09 -14.69
CA GLN A 193 1.06 -15.45 -14.01
C GLN A 193 1.08 -15.14 -12.50
N LEU A 194 0.15 -14.31 -12.01
CA LEU A 194 0.03 -14.00 -10.58
C LEU A 194 -0.88 -14.98 -9.83
N GLU A 195 -1.68 -15.79 -10.54
CA GLU A 195 -2.79 -16.53 -9.94
C GLU A 195 -2.36 -17.51 -8.84
N THR A 196 -1.16 -18.08 -8.95
CA THR A 196 -0.63 -19.08 -8.02
C THR A 196 -0.10 -18.49 -6.72
N GLY A 197 0.28 -17.20 -6.71
CA GLY A 197 0.89 -16.55 -5.55
C GLY A 197 2.20 -17.19 -5.08
N ASP A 198 2.93 -17.84 -5.99
CA ASP A 198 4.21 -18.48 -5.68
C ASP A 198 5.39 -17.48 -5.65
N ALA A 199 6.60 -18.01 -5.51
CA ALA A 199 7.81 -17.19 -5.47
C ALA A 199 8.03 -16.37 -6.75
N ASP A 200 7.58 -16.87 -7.91
CA ASP A 200 7.68 -16.14 -9.17
C ASP A 200 6.65 -15.00 -9.23
N ALA A 201 5.42 -15.23 -8.76
CA ALA A 201 4.41 -14.18 -8.60
C ALA A 201 4.89 -13.08 -7.62
N MET A 202 5.45 -13.45 -6.48
CA MET A 202 6.07 -12.52 -5.53
C MET A 202 7.21 -11.73 -6.16
N LYS A 203 8.08 -12.39 -6.92
CA LYS A 203 9.21 -11.76 -7.61
C LYS A 203 8.74 -10.81 -8.73
N GLU A 204 7.66 -11.15 -9.41
CA GLU A 204 7.03 -10.30 -10.42
C GLU A 204 6.52 -9.00 -9.77
N VAL A 205 5.74 -9.08 -8.68
CA VAL A 205 5.30 -7.89 -7.94
C VAL A 205 6.49 -7.10 -7.39
N GLY A 206 7.54 -7.78 -6.90
CA GLY A 206 8.76 -7.13 -6.42
C GLY A 206 9.56 -6.39 -7.50
N GLN A 207 9.32 -6.66 -8.80
CA GLN A 207 9.88 -5.88 -9.91
C GLN A 207 9.02 -4.65 -10.23
N TRP A 208 7.78 -4.61 -9.76
CA TRP A 208 6.92 -3.46 -9.96
C TRP A 208 7.40 -2.32 -9.07
N ARG A 209 7.45 -1.14 -9.66
CA ARG A 209 7.81 0.06 -8.92
C ARG A 209 6.61 0.49 -8.08
N ILE A 210 6.90 0.86 -6.84
CA ILE A 210 5.92 1.35 -5.88
C ILE A 210 5.30 2.66 -6.41
N GLU A 211 6.13 3.48 -7.06
CA GLU A 211 5.78 4.74 -7.67
C GLU A 211 6.56 4.84 -8.98
N ASP A 212 5.88 4.92 -10.13
CA ASP A 212 6.42 5.83 -11.16
C ASP A 212 5.41 6.94 -11.32
N GLU A 213 5.92 8.16 -11.24
CA GLU A 213 5.43 9.37 -11.88
C GLU A 213 3.90 9.45 -12.13
N VAL A 214 3.18 9.97 -11.14
CA VAL A 214 2.02 10.86 -11.38
C VAL A 214 2.51 12.24 -11.92
N GLY A 215 3.81 12.37 -12.21
CA GLY A 215 4.40 13.48 -12.92
C GLY A 215 4.18 13.32 -14.43
N LEU A 216 3.41 14.23 -15.00
CA LEU A 216 3.25 14.39 -16.45
C LEU A 216 4.61 14.28 -17.19
N PRO A 217 4.65 13.64 -18.37
CA PRO A 217 5.87 13.57 -19.17
C PRO A 217 6.31 14.99 -19.57
N GLY A 218 7.50 15.42 -19.14
CA GLY A 218 8.05 16.71 -19.55
C GLY A 218 9.11 17.37 -18.69
N ARG A 219 9.75 16.70 -17.72
CA ARG A 219 10.85 17.30 -16.95
C ARG A 219 12.05 16.36 -16.82
N HIS A 220 13.02 16.58 -17.73
CA HIS A 220 14.44 16.37 -17.46
C HIS A 220 14.93 17.45 -16.49
#